data_AF-B7KE32-F1
#
_entry.id   AF-B7KE32-F1
#
_cell.length_a   1.000
_cell.length_b   1.000
_cell.length_c   1.000
_cell.angle_alpha   90.00
_cell.angle_beta   90.00
_cell.angle_gamma   90.00
#
_symmetry.space_group_name_H-M   'P 1'
#
loop_
_entity.id
_entity.type
_entity.pdbx_description
1 polymer ?
#
loop_
_entity_poly.entity_id
_entity_poly.type
_entity_poly.pdbx_seq_one_letter_code
_entity_poly.pdbx_strand_id
1 'polypeptide(L)'
;MLQKHKTKIYDGVKFIDLCNSMIEDRPINQDEDEILKIIRKYSGGNPYATISYNQISADDWRKISNEMIESIIREYIEQTEIDYIRLRWFYRRLTQIGHPGAINISLEEIEKLSPCFPNICTYLASLQSIEPENWRQIGERLLKLLDSDEVEGNEYFRLSILSLFTKNQYINHFPTLASRYTSSEPFVRREILLAAKQNRAVDWLREHKENYQTMDSWQKMAYIFGMADFPRDDKKFFLNLNKCKFDRPFEQVLAKWAKDYNSTDSISSPT
;
A
#
# COMPACT_ATOMS: atom_id res chain seq x y z
N MET A 1 -9.41 14.82 -31.90
CA MET A 1 -10.10 13.78 -32.70
C MET A 1 -10.15 12.48 -31.89
N LEU A 2 -11.34 11.89 -31.70
CA LEU A 2 -11.48 10.56 -31.09
C LEU A 2 -10.92 9.48 -32.03
N GLN A 3 -10.02 8.62 -31.53
CA GLN A 3 -9.45 7.52 -32.30
C GLN A 3 -10.53 6.47 -32.58
N LYS A 4 -11.04 6.42 -33.83
CA LYS A 4 -12.16 5.55 -34.25
C LYS A 4 -11.92 4.06 -34.00
N HIS A 5 -10.67 3.59 -33.98
CA HIS A 5 -10.32 2.19 -33.70
C HIS A 5 -10.40 1.82 -32.20
N LYS A 6 -10.39 2.80 -31.29
CA LYS A 6 -10.56 2.59 -29.83
C LYS A 6 -11.99 2.79 -29.35
N THR A 7 -12.88 3.25 -30.22
CA THR A 7 -14.24 3.65 -29.84
C THR A 7 -15.25 2.75 -30.56
N LYS A 8 -15.77 1.76 -29.84
CA LYS A 8 -16.82 0.86 -30.33
C LYS A 8 -18.17 1.33 -29.77
N ILE A 9 -19.14 1.57 -30.64
CA ILE A 9 -20.51 1.92 -30.24
C ILE A 9 -21.29 0.60 -30.13
N TYR A 10 -21.86 0.35 -28.95
CA TYR A 10 -22.67 -0.83 -28.67
C TYR A 10 -24.15 -0.44 -28.60
N ASP A 11 -25.04 -1.32 -29.05
CA ASP A 11 -26.45 -1.23 -28.67
C ASP A 11 -26.62 -1.62 -27.18
N GLY A 12 -27.72 -1.19 -26.57
CA GLY A 12 -27.93 -1.34 -25.12
C GLY A 12 -27.81 -2.78 -24.62
N VAL A 13 -28.28 -3.76 -25.39
CA VAL A 13 -28.22 -5.18 -25.03
C VAL A 13 -26.79 -5.69 -25.14
N LYS A 14 -26.11 -5.44 -26.26
CA LYS A 14 -24.70 -5.82 -26.45
C LYS A 14 -23.77 -5.15 -25.45
N PHE A 15 -24.08 -3.94 -25.00
CA PHE A 15 -23.34 -3.27 -23.94
C PHE A 15 -23.50 -3.98 -22.61
N ILE A 16 -24.74 -4.32 -22.22
CA ILE A 16 -25.02 -5.08 -21.00
C ILE A 16 -24.34 -6.45 -21.05
N ASP A 17 -24.44 -7.18 -22.16
CA ASP A 17 -23.80 -8.49 -22.32
C ASP A 17 -22.27 -8.39 -22.24
N LEU A 18 -21.69 -7.37 -22.87
CA LEU A 18 -20.26 -7.10 -22.76
C LEU A 18 -19.87 -6.82 -21.31
N CYS A 19 -20.58 -5.92 -20.62
CA CYS A 19 -20.33 -5.60 -19.22
C CYS A 19 -20.45 -6.84 -18.32
N ASN A 20 -21.50 -7.65 -18.49
CA ASN A 20 -21.67 -8.91 -17.75
C ASN A 20 -20.50 -9.86 -18.00
N SER A 21 -20.08 -10.02 -19.26
CA SER A 21 -18.94 -10.88 -19.62
C SER A 21 -17.60 -10.38 -19.07
N MET A 22 -17.48 -9.07 -18.79
CA MET A 22 -16.30 -8.45 -18.18
C MET A 22 -16.33 -8.54 -16.65
N ILE A 23 -17.49 -8.82 -16.05
CA ILE A 23 -17.67 -8.99 -14.59
C ILE A 23 -17.52 -10.46 -14.20
N GLU A 24 -17.77 -11.39 -15.12
CA GLU A 24 -17.58 -12.82 -14.87
C GLU A 24 -16.12 -13.16 -14.58
N ASP A 25 -15.91 -13.84 -13.45
CA ASP A 25 -14.64 -14.42 -13.08
C ASP A 25 -14.27 -15.50 -14.11
N ARG A 26 -13.10 -15.36 -14.74
CA ARG A 26 -12.57 -16.33 -15.70
C ARG A 26 -11.26 -16.89 -15.17
N PRO A 27 -11.33 -17.80 -14.19
CA PRO A 27 -10.15 -18.35 -13.55
C PRO A 27 -9.28 -19.08 -14.58
N ILE A 28 -7.96 -19.05 -14.38
CA ILE A 28 -6.99 -19.72 -15.23
C ILE A 28 -7.03 -21.25 -15.07
N ASN A 29 -7.38 -21.72 -13.88
CA ASN A 29 -7.44 -23.12 -13.49
C ASN A 29 -8.50 -23.37 -12.39
N GLN A 30 -8.63 -24.62 -11.94
CA GLN A 30 -9.59 -24.99 -10.89
C GLN A 30 -9.23 -24.37 -9.53
N ASP A 31 -7.94 -24.23 -9.23
CA ASP A 31 -7.46 -23.68 -7.96
C ASP A 31 -7.88 -22.21 -7.79
N GLU A 32 -7.73 -21.40 -8.84
CA GLU A 32 -8.22 -20.01 -8.84
C GLU A 32 -9.74 -19.98 -8.65
N ASP A 33 -10.49 -20.83 -9.37
CA ASP A 33 -11.95 -20.91 -9.22
C ASP A 33 -12.38 -21.21 -7.77
N GLU A 34 -11.69 -22.13 -7.10
CA GLU A 34 -11.95 -22.48 -5.70
C GLU A 34 -11.67 -21.29 -4.75
N ILE A 35 -10.55 -20.59 -4.92
CA ILE A 35 -10.24 -19.38 -4.16
C ILE A 35 -11.32 -18.32 -4.37
N LEU A 36 -11.71 -18.06 -5.62
CA LEU A 36 -12.69 -17.03 -5.95
C LEU A 36 -14.08 -17.35 -5.39
N LYS A 37 -14.48 -18.62 -5.37
CA LYS A 37 -15.72 -19.07 -4.71
C LYS A 37 -15.70 -18.80 -3.21
N ILE A 38 -14.58 -19.06 -2.54
CA ILE A 38 -14.42 -18.75 -1.11
C ILE A 38 -14.52 -17.24 -0.89
N ILE A 39 -13.78 -16.44 -1.66
CA ILE A 39 -13.82 -14.97 -1.55
C ILE A 39 -15.23 -14.44 -1.81
N ARG A 40 -15.93 -14.98 -2.80
CA ARG A 40 -17.32 -14.59 -3.13
C ARG A 40 -18.29 -14.94 -1.99
N LYS A 41 -18.12 -16.10 -1.35
CA LYS A 41 -18.91 -16.53 -0.18
C LYS A 41 -18.87 -15.51 0.95
N TYR A 42 -17.69 -14.95 1.25
CA TYR A 42 -17.51 -14.01 2.36
C TYR A 42 -17.68 -12.53 1.97
N SER A 43 -17.44 -12.16 0.72
CA SER A 43 -17.65 -10.78 0.22
C SER A 43 -19.10 -10.48 -0.16
N GLY A 44 -19.97 -11.49 -0.24
CA GLY A 44 -21.33 -11.34 -0.77
C GLY A 44 -21.34 -10.93 -2.25
N GLY A 45 -20.26 -11.21 -2.99
CA GLY A 45 -20.09 -10.78 -4.38
C GLY A 45 -19.65 -9.33 -4.56
N ASN A 46 -19.39 -8.58 -3.48
CA ASN A 46 -18.87 -7.22 -3.57
C ASN A 46 -17.34 -7.21 -3.84
N PRO A 47 -16.86 -6.74 -5.00
CA PRO A 47 -15.43 -6.69 -5.31
C PRO A 47 -14.61 -5.67 -4.51
N TYR A 48 -15.28 -4.77 -3.78
CA TYR A 48 -14.64 -3.75 -2.95
C TYR A 48 -14.75 -4.03 -1.46
N ALA A 49 -15.36 -5.15 -1.07
CA ALA A 49 -15.43 -5.55 0.33
C ALA A 49 -14.05 -6.03 0.82
N THR A 50 -13.66 -5.59 2.01
CA THR A 50 -12.55 -6.18 2.77
C THR A 50 -13.13 -7.24 3.70
N ILE A 51 -12.49 -8.40 3.76
CA ILE A 51 -12.88 -9.55 4.57
C ILE A 51 -11.81 -9.71 5.66
N SER A 52 -12.21 -9.57 6.92
CA SER A 52 -11.32 -9.81 8.06
C SER A 52 -11.03 -11.30 8.19
N TYR A 53 -9.82 -11.64 8.64
CA TYR A 53 -9.35 -13.00 8.91
C TYR A 53 -10.37 -13.82 9.73
N ASN A 54 -10.95 -13.21 10.75
CA ASN A 54 -11.91 -13.85 11.68
C ASN A 54 -13.29 -14.13 11.04
N GLN A 55 -13.58 -13.58 9.86
CA GLN A 55 -14.83 -13.82 9.15
C GLN A 55 -14.79 -15.11 8.32
N ILE A 56 -13.60 -15.57 7.93
CA ILE A 56 -13.42 -16.78 7.13
C ILE A 56 -13.28 -17.97 8.08
N SER A 57 -14.08 -19.02 7.87
CA SER A 57 -14.00 -20.23 8.68
C SER A 57 -12.65 -20.92 8.54
N ALA A 58 -12.17 -21.56 9.62
CA ALA A 58 -10.89 -22.28 9.61
C ALA A 58 -10.80 -23.34 8.50
N ASP A 59 -11.91 -24.02 8.20
CA ASP A 59 -11.95 -25.04 7.14
C ASP A 59 -11.85 -24.44 5.73
N ASP A 60 -12.39 -23.25 5.50
CA ASP A 60 -12.20 -22.56 4.23
C ASP A 60 -10.81 -21.93 4.12
N TRP A 61 -10.24 -21.42 5.23
CA TRP A 61 -8.86 -20.94 5.26
C TRP A 61 -7.87 -22.03 4.88
N ARG A 62 -8.06 -23.25 5.39
CA ARG A 62 -7.20 -24.41 5.08
C ARG A 62 -7.20 -24.82 3.60
N LYS A 63 -8.22 -24.42 2.82
CA LYS A 63 -8.29 -24.71 1.39
C LYS A 63 -7.43 -23.76 0.56
N ILE A 64 -7.07 -22.60 1.12
CA ILE A 64 -6.25 -21.60 0.44
C ILE A 64 -4.81 -21.80 0.94
N SER A 65 -4.01 -22.58 0.21
CA SER A 65 -2.59 -22.75 0.55
C SER A 65 -1.69 -21.73 -0.14
N ASN A 66 -0.47 -21.57 0.35
CA ASN A 66 0.53 -20.71 -0.29
C ASN A 66 0.90 -21.27 -1.67
N GLU A 67 1.12 -22.57 -1.76
CA GLU A 67 1.50 -23.28 -2.98
C GLU A 67 0.43 -23.14 -4.06
N MET A 68 -0.85 -23.20 -3.67
CA MET A 68 -1.97 -22.98 -4.58
C MET A 68 -1.93 -21.57 -5.20
N ILE A 69 -1.74 -20.54 -4.38
CA ILE A 69 -1.64 -19.14 -4.86
C ILE A 69 -0.39 -18.95 -5.73
N GLU A 70 0.75 -19.51 -5.32
CA GLU A 70 1.98 -19.44 -6.09
C GLU A 70 1.83 -20.12 -7.45
N SER A 71 1.19 -21.29 -7.51
CA SER A 71 0.92 -22.00 -8.78
C SER A 71 0.07 -21.15 -9.72
N ILE A 72 -1.02 -20.56 -9.23
CA ILE A 72 -1.88 -19.69 -10.05
C ILE A 72 -1.08 -18.53 -10.65
N ILE A 73 -0.26 -17.85 -9.84
CA ILE A 73 0.55 -16.72 -10.31
C ILE A 73 1.60 -17.18 -11.34
N ARG A 74 2.26 -18.32 -11.09
CA ARG A 74 3.21 -18.93 -12.05
C ARG A 74 2.54 -19.25 -13.37
N GLU A 75 1.37 -19.88 -13.34
CA GLU A 75 0.61 -20.21 -14.55
C GLU A 75 0.26 -18.96 -15.36
N TYR A 76 -0.09 -17.83 -14.72
CA TYR A 76 -0.30 -16.57 -15.43
C TYR A 76 0.97 -16.05 -16.12
N ILE A 77 2.09 -15.99 -15.41
CA ILE A 77 3.34 -15.39 -15.94
C ILE A 77 4.08 -16.30 -16.92
N GLU A 78 3.75 -17.59 -16.98
CA GLU A 78 4.31 -18.57 -17.92
C GLU A 78 3.53 -18.66 -19.24
N GLN A 79 2.41 -17.96 -19.38
CA GLN A 79 1.68 -17.87 -20.66
C GLN A 79 2.51 -17.17 -21.73
N THR A 80 2.38 -17.63 -22.98
CA THR A 80 3.00 -16.99 -24.16
C THR A 80 2.60 -15.51 -24.28
N GLU A 81 1.34 -15.20 -23.94
CA GLU A 81 0.83 -13.84 -23.82
C GLU A 81 0.19 -13.69 -22.44
N ILE A 82 0.85 -12.99 -21.53
CA ILE A 82 0.42 -12.84 -20.14
C ILE A 82 -0.82 -11.95 -20.06
N ASP A 83 -1.93 -12.49 -19.53
CA ASP A 83 -3.14 -11.71 -19.24
C ASP A 83 -3.00 -10.88 -17.96
N TYR A 84 -2.29 -9.74 -18.06
CA TYR A 84 -2.11 -8.82 -16.94
C TYR A 84 -3.42 -8.19 -16.43
N ILE A 85 -4.50 -8.19 -17.22
CA ILE A 85 -5.79 -7.69 -16.75
C ILE A 85 -6.34 -8.63 -15.69
N ARG A 86 -6.33 -9.93 -15.96
CA ARG A 86 -6.75 -10.95 -15.00
C ARG A 86 -5.80 -11.09 -13.83
N LEU A 87 -4.49 -11.07 -14.07
CA LEU A 87 -3.52 -11.17 -12.98
C LEU A 87 -3.66 -10.01 -11.98
N ARG A 88 -3.84 -8.76 -12.47
CA ARG A 88 -4.17 -7.62 -11.59
C ARG A 88 -5.46 -7.82 -10.82
N TRP A 89 -6.45 -8.43 -11.44
CA TRP A 89 -7.73 -8.71 -10.82
C TRP A 89 -7.58 -9.78 -9.73
N PHE A 90 -6.79 -10.84 -9.97
CA PHE A 90 -6.48 -11.86 -8.98
C PHE A 90 -5.80 -11.25 -7.75
N TYR A 91 -4.81 -10.37 -7.92
CA TYR A 91 -4.23 -9.60 -6.80
C TYR A 91 -5.26 -8.75 -6.05
N ARG A 92 -6.25 -8.15 -6.72
CA ARG A 92 -7.33 -7.43 -6.04
C ARG A 92 -8.18 -8.36 -5.19
N ARG A 93 -8.39 -9.61 -5.62
CA ARG A 93 -9.09 -10.63 -4.82
C ARG A 93 -8.29 -11.09 -3.63
N LEU A 94 -6.99 -11.35 -3.81
CA LEU A 94 -6.09 -11.61 -2.68
C LEU A 94 -6.10 -10.44 -1.68
N THR A 95 -6.18 -9.20 -2.17
CA THR A 95 -6.29 -8.01 -1.31
C THR A 95 -7.54 -8.03 -0.43
N GLN A 96 -8.66 -8.60 -0.89
CA GLN A 96 -9.89 -8.66 -0.10
C GLN A 96 -9.74 -9.52 1.15
N ILE A 97 -8.93 -10.57 1.09
CA ILE A 97 -8.75 -11.53 2.20
C ILE A 97 -7.41 -11.38 2.93
N GLY A 98 -6.43 -10.69 2.34
CA GLY A 98 -5.13 -10.43 2.94
C GLY A 98 -4.31 -11.69 3.24
N HIS A 99 -4.47 -12.77 2.45
CA HIS A 99 -3.73 -14.03 2.66
C HIS A 99 -2.26 -13.90 2.22
N PRO A 100 -1.26 -14.38 3.00
CA PRO A 100 0.17 -14.16 2.71
C PRO A 100 0.75 -14.95 1.53
N GLY A 101 0.01 -15.89 0.96
CA GLY A 101 0.55 -16.87 0.00
C GLY A 101 1.22 -16.31 -1.26
N ALA A 102 0.92 -15.08 -1.70
CA ALA A 102 1.57 -14.51 -2.88
C ALA A 102 2.89 -13.78 -2.59
N ILE A 103 3.30 -13.60 -1.33
CA ILE A 103 4.44 -12.71 -0.98
C ILE A 103 5.73 -13.12 -1.71
N ASN A 104 6.10 -14.40 -1.66
CA ASN A 104 7.38 -14.85 -2.18
C ASN A 104 7.45 -14.73 -3.70
N ILE A 105 6.49 -15.34 -4.39
CA ILE A 105 6.38 -15.28 -5.85
C ILE A 105 6.28 -13.85 -6.37
N SER A 106 5.52 -12.98 -5.70
CA SER A 106 5.37 -11.58 -6.13
C SER A 106 6.69 -10.81 -6.10
N LEU A 107 7.49 -11.04 -5.06
CA LEU A 107 8.76 -10.34 -4.88
C LEU A 107 9.92 -10.99 -5.64
N GLU A 108 9.85 -12.29 -5.96
CA GLU A 108 10.83 -13.00 -6.79
C GLU A 108 10.67 -12.70 -8.28
N GLU A 109 9.43 -12.68 -8.80
CA GLU A 109 9.14 -12.53 -10.23
C GLU A 109 8.78 -11.08 -10.58
N ILE A 110 9.34 -10.10 -9.86
CA ILE A 110 8.92 -8.70 -9.95
C ILE A 110 9.07 -8.10 -11.34
N GLU A 111 10.08 -8.54 -12.10
CA GLU A 111 10.37 -8.11 -13.46
C GLU A 111 9.18 -8.44 -14.37
N LYS A 112 8.75 -9.71 -14.36
CA LYS A 112 7.56 -10.18 -15.11
C LYS A 112 6.27 -9.57 -14.56
N LEU A 113 6.21 -9.32 -13.26
CA LEU A 113 5.03 -8.80 -12.57
C LEU A 113 4.95 -7.26 -12.57
N SER A 114 5.89 -6.56 -13.23
CA SER A 114 5.94 -5.11 -13.26
C SER A 114 4.63 -4.43 -13.69
N PRO A 115 3.81 -4.96 -14.64
CA PRO A 115 2.51 -4.36 -14.97
C PRO A 115 1.42 -4.53 -13.89
N CYS A 116 1.70 -5.36 -12.88
CA CYS A 116 0.86 -5.63 -11.71
C CYS A 116 1.44 -5.03 -10.42
N PHE A 117 2.60 -4.38 -10.49
CA PHE A 117 3.35 -3.88 -9.33
C PHE A 117 2.52 -3.07 -8.31
N PRO A 118 1.65 -2.12 -8.75
CA PRO A 118 0.83 -1.37 -7.80
C PRO A 118 -0.22 -2.23 -7.09
N ASN A 119 -0.77 -3.23 -7.79
CA ASN A 119 -1.68 -4.20 -7.21
C ASN A 119 -0.96 -5.08 -6.19
N ILE A 120 0.29 -5.46 -6.46
CA ILE A 120 1.13 -6.19 -5.50
C ILE A 120 1.36 -5.35 -4.26
N CYS A 121 1.75 -4.08 -4.38
CA CYS A 121 1.91 -3.20 -3.22
C CYS A 121 0.59 -3.03 -2.45
N THR A 122 -0.54 -2.90 -3.15
CA THR A 122 -1.86 -2.82 -2.50
C THR A 122 -2.21 -4.11 -1.75
N TYR A 123 -1.91 -5.26 -2.35
CA TYR A 123 -2.04 -6.57 -1.72
C TYR A 123 -1.16 -6.67 -0.48
N LEU A 124 0.12 -6.32 -0.58
CA LEU A 124 1.04 -6.33 0.56
C LEU A 124 0.49 -5.46 1.71
N ALA A 125 -0.03 -4.27 1.40
CA ALA A 125 -0.63 -3.38 2.41
C ALA A 125 -1.89 -3.95 3.09
N SER A 126 -2.56 -4.94 2.48
CA SER A 126 -3.78 -5.58 3.00
C SER A 126 -3.54 -6.85 3.79
N LEU A 127 -2.29 -7.32 3.84
CA LEU A 127 -1.94 -8.59 4.47
C LEU A 127 -2.36 -8.64 5.93
N GLN A 128 -3.00 -9.74 6.30
CA GLN A 128 -3.47 -10.03 7.65
C GLN A 128 -2.65 -11.17 8.25
N SER A 129 -2.50 -11.18 9.58
CA SER A 129 -1.93 -12.31 10.32
C SER A 129 -0.51 -12.71 9.88
N ILE A 130 0.38 -11.72 9.73
CA ILE A 130 1.81 -11.95 9.47
C ILE A 130 2.63 -11.59 10.70
N GLU A 131 3.48 -12.52 11.11
CA GLU A 131 4.42 -12.31 12.21
C GLU A 131 5.39 -11.15 11.93
N PRO A 132 5.72 -10.32 12.94
CA PRO A 132 6.61 -9.16 12.75
C PRO A 132 7.97 -9.50 12.12
N GLU A 133 8.53 -10.67 12.39
CA GLU A 133 9.80 -11.10 11.80
C GLU A 133 9.71 -11.33 10.28
N ASN A 134 8.57 -11.84 9.80
CA ASN A 134 8.33 -12.00 8.37
C ASN A 134 8.18 -10.62 7.70
N TRP A 135 7.52 -9.67 8.38
CA TRP A 135 7.47 -8.28 7.91
C TRP A 135 8.85 -7.63 7.79
N ARG A 136 9.76 -7.94 8.70
CA ARG A 136 11.15 -7.51 8.61
C ARG A 136 11.82 -8.07 7.34
N GLN A 137 11.69 -9.35 7.06
CA GLN A 137 12.26 -9.96 5.85
C GLN A 137 11.67 -9.36 4.56
N ILE A 138 10.35 -9.11 4.55
CA ILE A 138 9.68 -8.42 3.45
C ILE A 138 10.24 -7.00 3.27
N GLY A 139 10.43 -6.27 4.37
CA GLY A 139 11.05 -4.94 4.38
C GLY A 139 12.42 -4.91 3.75
N GLU A 140 13.28 -5.87 4.08
CA GLU A 140 14.62 -5.99 3.50
C GLU A 140 14.57 -6.18 1.99
N ARG A 141 13.66 -7.05 1.50
CA ARG A 141 13.45 -7.28 0.07
C ARG A 141 12.92 -6.03 -0.63
N LEU A 142 11.96 -5.34 -0.04
CA LEU A 142 11.40 -4.09 -0.57
C LEU A 142 12.45 -2.98 -0.68
N LEU A 143 13.36 -2.88 0.30
CA LEU A 143 14.47 -1.92 0.23
C LEU A 143 15.45 -2.26 -0.90
N LYS A 144 15.78 -3.54 -1.09
CA LYS A 144 16.60 -3.97 -2.23
C LYS A 144 15.93 -3.65 -3.57
N LEU A 145 14.60 -3.82 -3.65
CA LEU A 145 13.83 -3.47 -4.83
C LEU A 145 13.84 -1.98 -5.12
N LEU A 146 13.93 -1.08 -4.14
CA LEU A 146 14.03 0.36 -4.41
C LEU A 146 15.30 0.73 -5.19
N ASP A 147 16.33 -0.10 -5.11
CA ASP A 147 17.62 0.09 -5.75
C ASP A 147 17.78 -0.76 -7.02
N SER A 148 16.71 -1.42 -7.50
CA SER A 148 16.74 -2.22 -8.72
C SER A 148 16.43 -1.39 -9.96
N ASP A 149 16.98 -1.78 -11.12
CA ASP A 149 16.81 -1.06 -12.39
C ASP A 149 15.33 -0.89 -12.78
N GLU A 150 14.48 -1.85 -12.40
CA GLU A 150 13.03 -1.83 -12.69
C GLU A 150 12.28 -0.75 -11.90
N VAL A 151 12.79 -0.34 -10.74
CA VAL A 151 12.10 0.52 -9.78
C VAL A 151 12.79 1.88 -9.63
N GLU A 152 14.12 1.95 -9.63
CA GLU A 152 14.89 3.18 -9.35
C GLU A 152 14.45 4.34 -10.29
N GLY A 153 14.29 4.04 -11.58
CA GLY A 153 13.85 5.01 -12.58
C GLY A 153 12.35 5.30 -12.60
N ASN A 154 11.54 4.59 -11.80
CA ASN A 154 10.08 4.70 -11.81
C ASN A 154 9.56 5.27 -10.49
N GLU A 155 9.31 6.58 -10.48
CA GLU A 155 8.79 7.32 -9.31
C GLU A 155 7.53 6.68 -8.71
N TYR A 156 6.61 6.19 -9.56
CA TYR A 156 5.36 5.58 -9.10
C TYR A 156 5.59 4.24 -8.38
N PHE A 157 6.54 3.43 -8.85
CA PHE A 157 6.91 2.19 -8.17
C PHE A 157 7.61 2.47 -6.84
N ARG A 158 8.54 3.42 -6.81
CA ARG A 158 9.20 3.86 -5.56
C ARG A 158 8.19 4.35 -4.54
N LEU A 159 7.25 5.20 -4.95
CA LEU A 159 6.16 5.65 -4.10
C LEU A 159 5.30 4.50 -3.58
N SER A 160 4.98 3.52 -4.44
CA SER A 160 4.17 2.36 -4.07
C SER A 160 4.85 1.54 -2.97
N ILE A 161 6.16 1.28 -3.10
CA ILE A 161 6.96 0.60 -2.07
C ILE A 161 7.04 1.44 -0.80
N LEU A 162 7.45 2.70 -0.90
CA LEU A 162 7.65 3.57 0.27
C LEU A 162 6.36 3.72 1.08
N SER A 163 5.20 3.75 0.42
CA SER A 163 3.90 3.81 1.09
C SER A 163 3.59 2.61 2.00
N LEU A 164 4.28 1.48 1.83
CA LEU A 164 4.16 0.33 2.73
C LEU A 164 4.78 0.65 4.10
N PHE A 165 5.96 1.28 4.09
CA PHE A 165 6.68 1.69 5.32
C PHE A 165 5.94 2.77 6.10
N THR A 166 5.08 3.55 5.44
CA THR A 166 4.25 4.58 6.11
C THR A 166 3.00 4.02 6.78
N LYS A 167 2.59 2.79 6.43
CA LYS A 167 1.36 2.15 6.93
C LYS A 167 1.62 1.03 7.92
N ASN A 168 2.81 0.42 7.89
CA ASN A 168 3.11 -0.75 8.69
C ASN A 168 4.40 -0.59 9.51
N GLN A 169 4.25 -0.49 10.83
CA GLN A 169 5.38 -0.37 11.76
C GLN A 169 6.21 -1.66 11.87
N TYR A 170 5.61 -2.83 11.59
CA TYR A 170 6.29 -4.12 11.72
C TYR A 170 7.31 -4.36 10.63
N ILE A 171 7.28 -3.59 9.53
CA ILE A 171 8.34 -3.63 8.52
C ILE A 171 9.68 -3.27 9.17
N ASN A 172 9.72 -2.31 10.10
CA ASN A 172 10.85 -2.05 10.98
C ASN A 172 12.21 -1.83 10.27
N HIS A 173 12.26 -0.98 9.24
CA HIS A 173 13.51 -0.56 8.59
C HIS A 173 13.67 0.97 8.56
N PHE A 174 13.06 1.66 9.52
CA PHE A 174 13.13 3.12 9.57
C PHE A 174 14.58 3.67 9.58
N PRO A 175 15.56 3.09 10.30
CA PRO A 175 16.94 3.59 10.25
C PRO A 175 17.56 3.64 8.85
N THR A 176 17.26 2.65 8.01
CA THR A 176 17.74 2.61 6.62
C THR A 176 17.07 3.67 5.74
N LEU A 177 15.79 3.95 5.97
CA LEU A 177 15.08 5.04 5.30
C LEU A 177 15.61 6.41 5.76
N ALA A 178 15.80 6.57 7.07
CA ALA A 178 16.30 7.79 7.69
C ALA A 178 17.68 8.20 7.15
N SER A 179 18.60 7.25 6.95
CA SER A 179 19.94 7.53 6.41
C SER A 179 19.92 8.05 4.97
N ARG A 180 18.85 7.76 4.20
CA ARG A 180 18.67 8.23 2.82
C ARG A 180 17.98 9.59 2.73
N TYR A 181 17.42 10.12 3.81
CA TYR A 181 16.58 11.33 3.78
C TYR A 181 17.24 12.53 3.07
N THR A 182 18.48 12.85 3.45
CA THR A 182 19.18 14.03 2.93
C THR A 182 19.47 13.94 1.43
N SER A 183 19.78 12.77 0.89
CA SER A 183 20.07 12.57 -0.54
C SER A 183 18.84 12.31 -1.40
N SER A 184 17.68 12.05 -0.79
CA SER A 184 16.45 11.66 -1.50
C SER A 184 15.70 12.83 -2.15
N GLU A 185 14.90 12.53 -3.19
CA GLU A 185 14.00 13.52 -3.79
C GLU A 185 12.86 13.93 -2.82
N PRO A 186 12.17 15.07 -3.09
CA PRO A 186 11.14 15.58 -2.19
C PRO A 186 10.00 14.59 -1.86
N PHE A 187 9.54 13.82 -2.85
CA PHE A 187 8.46 12.84 -2.63
C PHE A 187 8.91 11.68 -1.72
N VAL A 188 10.16 11.23 -1.85
CA VAL A 188 10.74 10.18 -1.00
C VAL A 188 10.91 10.70 0.42
N ARG A 189 11.46 11.91 0.57
CA ARG A 189 11.60 12.58 1.88
C ARG A 189 10.26 12.68 2.60
N ARG A 190 9.17 13.01 1.88
CA ARG A 190 7.82 13.03 2.44
C ARG A 190 7.43 11.65 3.00
N GLU A 191 7.62 10.57 2.25
CA GLU A 191 7.30 9.22 2.73
C GLU A 191 8.19 8.81 3.90
N ILE A 192 9.46 9.21 3.93
CA ILE A 192 10.34 8.97 5.09
C ILE A 192 9.82 9.69 6.35
N LEU A 193 9.33 10.93 6.25
CA LEU A 193 8.70 11.63 7.38
C LEU A 193 7.46 10.90 7.91
N LEU A 194 6.62 10.38 7.00
CA LEU A 194 5.45 9.60 7.37
C LEU A 194 5.83 8.26 8.02
N ALA A 195 6.85 7.58 7.49
CA ALA A 195 7.38 6.36 8.07
C ALA A 195 7.99 6.61 9.46
N ALA A 196 8.63 7.76 9.68
CA ALA A 196 9.14 8.16 10.99
C ALA A 196 8.02 8.23 12.03
N LYS A 197 6.87 8.83 11.67
CA LYS A 197 5.69 8.83 12.53
C LYS A 197 5.20 7.42 12.82
N GLN A 198 5.05 6.60 11.78
CA GLN A 198 4.57 5.21 11.91
C GLN A 198 5.46 4.38 12.84
N ASN A 199 6.77 4.65 12.87
CA ASN A 199 7.75 3.98 13.72
C ASN A 199 8.01 4.72 15.05
N ARG A 200 7.24 5.76 15.38
CA ARG A 200 7.41 6.59 16.59
C ARG A 200 8.82 7.15 16.77
N ALA A 201 9.51 7.46 15.66
CA ALA A 201 10.85 8.03 15.65
C ALA A 201 10.83 9.54 15.97
N VAL A 202 10.31 9.90 17.15
CA VAL A 202 10.06 11.28 17.58
C VAL A 202 11.35 12.08 17.64
N ASP A 203 12.43 11.52 18.20
CA ASP A 203 13.71 12.22 18.33
C ASP A 203 14.29 12.58 16.95
N TRP A 204 14.26 11.64 16.00
CA TRP A 204 14.68 11.89 14.63
C TRP A 204 13.83 12.96 13.93
N LEU A 205 12.51 12.96 14.13
CA LEU A 205 11.64 14.01 13.60
C LEU A 205 11.96 15.39 14.21
N ARG A 206 12.34 15.46 15.48
CA ARG A 206 12.69 16.72 16.15
C ARG A 206 13.97 17.34 15.58
N GLU A 207 14.93 16.54 15.14
CA GLU A 207 16.15 17.03 14.46
C GLU A 207 15.85 17.80 13.16
N HIS A 208 14.72 17.49 12.51
CA HIS A 208 14.33 18.11 11.24
C HIS A 208 13.52 19.40 11.40
N LYS A 209 13.28 19.84 12.64
CA LYS A 209 12.44 21.01 12.99
C LYS A 209 12.94 22.30 12.37
N GLU A 210 14.24 22.55 12.40
CA GLU A 210 14.83 23.77 11.84
C GLU A 210 14.78 23.81 10.30
N ASN A 211 14.70 22.63 9.66
CA ASN A 211 14.57 22.51 8.22
C ASN A 211 13.12 22.73 7.73
N TYR A 212 12.14 22.89 8.63
CA TYR A 212 10.74 23.01 8.23
C TYR A 212 10.48 24.15 7.21
N GLN A 213 11.21 25.26 7.31
CA GLN A 213 11.02 26.38 6.38
C GLN A 213 11.40 26.05 4.94
N THR A 214 12.42 25.19 4.76
CA THR A 214 12.95 24.80 3.46
C THR A 214 12.23 23.60 2.85
N MET A 215 11.36 22.94 3.61
CA MET A 215 10.49 21.88 3.12
C MET A 215 9.46 22.40 2.11
N ASP A 216 9.16 21.59 1.09
CA ASP A 216 8.03 21.83 0.21
C ASP A 216 6.68 21.61 0.93
N SER A 217 5.57 22.00 0.31
CA SER A 217 4.24 21.91 0.93
C SER A 217 3.86 20.49 1.38
N TRP A 218 4.18 19.45 0.61
CA TRP A 218 3.86 18.08 0.96
C TRP A 218 4.70 17.56 2.11
N GLN A 219 5.99 17.91 2.12
CA GLN A 219 6.88 17.62 3.24
C GLN A 219 6.43 18.33 4.52
N LYS A 220 6.05 19.62 4.43
CA LYS A 220 5.51 20.37 5.58
C LYS A 220 4.27 19.68 6.17
N MET A 221 3.34 19.24 5.33
CA MET A 221 2.17 18.49 5.79
C MET A 221 2.54 17.16 6.47
N ALA A 222 3.44 16.38 5.87
CA ALA A 222 3.93 15.14 6.48
C ALA A 222 4.63 15.40 7.82
N TYR A 223 5.41 16.48 7.90
CA TYR A 223 6.08 16.90 9.12
C TYR A 223 5.09 17.29 10.22
N ILE A 224 4.11 18.16 9.93
CA ILE A 224 3.06 18.53 10.90
C ILE A 224 2.31 17.29 11.39
N PHE A 225 2.00 16.35 10.48
CA PHE A 225 1.35 15.10 10.85
C PHE A 225 2.21 14.25 11.80
N GLY A 226 3.52 14.15 11.55
CA GLY A 226 4.48 13.48 12.43
C GLY A 226 4.63 14.17 13.79
N MET A 227 4.68 15.50 13.80
CA MET A 227 4.79 16.32 15.00
C MET A 227 3.66 16.13 16.01
N ALA A 228 2.52 15.57 15.61
CA ALA A 228 1.42 15.27 16.52
C ALA A 228 1.87 14.45 17.74
N ASP A 229 2.92 13.62 17.59
CA ASP A 229 3.46 12.77 18.66
C ASP A 229 4.54 13.44 19.51
N PHE A 230 4.86 14.71 19.25
CA PHE A 230 5.85 15.46 20.05
C PHE A 230 5.28 15.81 21.43
N PRO A 231 6.16 16.08 22.41
CA PRO A 231 5.75 16.64 23.70
C PRO A 231 4.87 17.89 23.52
N ARG A 232 3.81 17.98 24.34
CA ARG A 232 2.73 18.99 24.18
C ARG A 232 3.26 20.41 24.09
N ASP A 233 4.23 20.77 24.92
CA ASP A 233 4.78 22.13 24.95
C ASP A 233 5.63 22.42 23.71
N ASP A 234 6.39 21.44 23.24
CA ASP A 234 7.26 21.56 22.06
C ASP A 234 6.43 21.82 20.79
N LYS A 235 5.39 21.02 20.57
CA LYS A 235 4.50 21.21 19.40
C LYS A 235 3.66 22.48 19.51
N LYS A 236 3.15 22.84 20.69
CA LYS A 236 2.42 24.10 20.87
C LYS A 236 3.31 25.30 20.57
N PHE A 237 4.53 25.31 21.10
CA PHE A 237 5.47 26.39 20.85
C PHE A 237 5.78 26.51 19.36
N PHE A 238 6.09 25.39 18.69
CA PHE A 238 6.40 25.41 17.26
C PHE A 238 5.22 25.84 16.36
N LEU A 239 4.02 25.33 16.61
CA LEU A 239 2.84 25.62 15.78
C LEU A 239 2.25 27.00 16.06
N ASN A 240 2.45 27.57 17.26
CA ASN A 240 2.00 28.92 17.60
C ASN A 240 3.00 30.01 17.19
N LEU A 241 4.26 29.66 16.96
CA LEU A 241 5.24 30.61 16.44
C LEU A 241 4.86 31.04 15.02
N ASN A 242 4.92 32.35 14.75
CA ASN A 242 4.79 32.95 13.40
C ASN A 242 5.80 32.42 12.36
N LYS A 243 6.71 31.51 12.76
CA LYS A 243 7.56 30.72 11.86
C LYS A 243 6.70 29.82 10.96
N CYS A 244 5.62 29.25 11.46
CA CYS A 244 4.73 28.40 10.65
C CYS A 244 3.66 29.26 9.97
N LYS A 245 3.98 29.82 8.80
CA LYS A 245 2.95 30.40 7.93
C LYS A 245 2.28 29.26 7.16
N PHE A 246 0.99 29.06 7.43
CA PHE A 246 0.16 28.06 6.77
C PHE A 246 -0.64 28.75 5.67
N ASP A 247 -0.15 28.68 4.45
CA ASP A 247 -0.76 29.38 3.31
C ASP A 247 -2.03 28.65 2.83
N ARG A 248 -2.16 27.35 3.15
CA ARG A 248 -3.25 26.50 2.66
C ARG A 248 -4.26 26.17 3.78
N PRO A 249 -5.58 26.16 3.49
CA PRO A 249 -6.59 25.81 4.49
C PRO A 249 -6.37 24.44 5.13
N PHE A 250 -5.93 23.45 4.36
CA PHE A 250 -5.67 22.11 4.89
C PHE A 250 -4.52 22.09 5.89
N GLU A 251 -3.44 22.85 5.65
CA GLU A 251 -2.31 22.94 6.58
C GLU A 251 -2.73 23.55 7.92
N GLN A 252 -3.61 24.55 7.89
CA GLN A 252 -4.17 25.17 9.10
C GLN A 252 -5.00 24.17 9.92
N VAL A 253 -5.86 23.39 9.24
CA VAL A 253 -6.66 22.34 9.88
C VAL A 253 -5.77 21.25 10.46
N LEU A 254 -4.77 20.81 9.70
CA LEU A 254 -3.81 19.78 10.13
C LEU A 254 -2.97 20.25 11.33
N ALA A 255 -2.50 21.50 11.32
CA ALA A 255 -1.76 22.09 12.43
C ALA A 255 -2.63 22.19 13.69
N LYS A 256 -3.89 22.60 13.56
CA LYS A 256 -4.84 22.62 14.66
C LYS A 256 -5.05 21.22 15.24
N TRP A 257 -5.28 20.22 14.38
CA TRP A 257 -5.39 18.82 14.79
C TRP A 257 -4.13 18.33 15.51
N ALA A 258 -2.94 18.54 14.95
CA ALA A 258 -1.68 18.06 15.52
C ALA A 258 -1.39 18.68 16.90
N LYS A 259 -1.76 19.95 17.09
CA LYS A 259 -1.63 20.68 18.36
C LYS A 259 -2.45 20.04 19.48
N ASP A 260 -3.67 19.60 19.15
CA ASP A 260 -4.64 19.08 20.12
C ASP A 260 -4.59 17.55 20.26
N TYR A 261 -3.90 16.84 19.35
CA TYR A 261 -3.73 15.38 19.38
C TYR A 261 -3.06 14.91 20.69
N ASN A 262 -3.63 13.93 21.37
CA ASN A 262 -2.99 13.23 22.48
C ASN A 262 -2.74 11.78 22.09
N SER A 263 -1.49 11.35 22.12
CA SER A 263 -1.08 9.99 21.74
C SER A 263 -1.60 8.89 22.69
N THR A 264 -2.14 9.25 23.85
CA THR A 264 -2.78 8.33 24.80
C THR A 264 -4.15 7.82 24.34
N ASP A 265 -4.83 8.52 23.42
CA ASP A 265 -6.21 8.21 23.02
C ASP A 265 -6.30 7.19 21.86
N SER A 266 -5.17 6.80 21.26
CA SER A 266 -5.10 5.85 20.13
C SER A 266 -4.85 4.40 20.54
N ILE A 267 -4.81 4.10 21.84
CA ILE A 267 -4.59 2.73 22.38
C ILE A 267 -5.88 1.89 22.31
N SER A 268 -7.03 2.48 21.98
CA SER A 268 -8.29 1.75 21.84
C SER A 268 -8.70 1.57 20.37
N SER A 269 -8.10 0.62 19.67
CA SER A 269 -8.80 -0.17 18.64
C SER A 269 -8.14 -1.55 18.53
N PRO A 270 -8.93 -2.63 18.45
CA PRO A 270 -8.53 -3.97 18.88
C PRO A 270 -7.87 -4.78 17.77
N THR A 271 -7.16 -5.82 18.22
CA THR A 271 -6.83 -7.09 17.54
C THR A 271 -7.66 -7.47 16.33
#